data_AF-A0A379ABL4-F1
#
_entry.id   AF-A0A379ABL4-F1
#
_cell.length_a   1.000
_cell.length_b   1.000
_cell.length_c   1.000
_cell.angle_alpha   90.00
_cell.angle_beta   90.00
_cell.angle_gamma   90.00
#
_symmetry.space_group_name_H-M   'P 1'
#
loop_
_entity.id
_entity.type
_entity.pdbx_description
1 polymer ?
#
loop_
_entity_poly.entity_id
_entity_poly.type
_entity_poly.pdbx_seq_one_letter_code
_entity_poly.pdbx_strand_id
1 'polypeptide(L)'
;MIIKRLLDIGFNNFLVPFVETEEEAVRAVASTRYPPAGIRGVSVSHRSNMYGTLPDYNSTINDNITVLVQIETQQAVDNIDAIAAVDGVDGIFVGPGDLSAALGYLGQPAHPEVLKVIKHIFERAKAAGKPSGILAPVEADARRYLEWGATFVAVGSDVGMFRNASQALCDKFKR
;
A
#
# COMPACT_ATOMS: atom_id res chain seq x y z
N MET A 1 17.69 -1.08 -2.23
CA MET A 1 18.55 0.14 -2.28
C MET A 1 17.79 1.48 -2.31
N ILE A 2 16.48 1.55 -2.60
CA ILE A 2 15.70 2.82 -2.55
C ILE A 2 15.06 3.09 -1.18
N ILE A 3 14.51 2.07 -0.50
CA ILE A 3 13.83 2.20 0.81
C ILE A 3 14.69 2.91 1.85
N LYS A 4 15.97 2.52 1.98
CA LYS A 4 16.94 3.20 2.87
C LYS A 4 16.97 4.72 2.66
N ARG A 5 17.06 5.15 1.40
CA ARG A 5 17.14 6.58 1.05
C ARG A 5 15.84 7.30 1.39
N LEU A 6 14.69 6.67 1.12
CA LEU A 6 13.37 7.20 1.46
C LEU A 6 13.17 7.34 2.97
N LEU A 7 13.63 6.35 3.74
CA LEU A 7 13.64 6.40 5.19
C LEU A 7 14.47 7.58 5.68
N ASP A 8 15.71 7.75 5.22
CA ASP A 8 16.58 8.81 5.73
C ASP A 8 16.05 10.22 5.39
N ILE A 9 15.38 10.38 4.24
CA ILE A 9 14.66 11.62 3.92
C ILE A 9 13.33 11.77 4.68
N GLY A 10 12.94 10.87 5.58
CA GLY A 10 11.86 11.09 6.55
C GLY A 10 10.52 10.42 6.23
N PHE A 11 10.46 9.45 5.31
CA PHE A 11 9.27 8.62 5.16
C PHE A 11 9.26 7.50 6.20
N ASN A 12 8.15 7.36 6.91
CA ASN A 12 7.93 6.27 7.89
C ASN A 12 6.79 5.33 7.47
N ASN A 13 6.12 5.58 6.35
CA ASN A 13 5.03 4.75 5.86
C ASN A 13 5.32 4.39 4.40
N PHE A 14 5.30 3.10 4.10
CA PHE A 14 5.64 2.57 2.78
C PHE A 14 4.46 1.77 2.23
N LEU A 15 4.18 2.00 0.95
CA LEU A 15 3.32 1.16 0.14
C LEU A 15 4.19 0.47 -0.90
N VAL A 16 4.44 -0.82 -0.71
CA VAL A 16 5.39 -1.60 -1.51
C VAL A 16 4.64 -2.30 -2.64
N PRO A 17 4.89 -1.94 -3.91
CA PRO A 17 4.18 -2.52 -5.05
C PRO A 17 4.68 -3.93 -5.37
N PHE A 18 3.87 -4.72 -6.07
CA PHE A 18 4.18 -6.04 -6.60
C PHE A 18 4.85 -6.99 -5.59
N VAL A 19 4.23 -7.17 -4.41
CA VAL A 19 4.69 -8.18 -3.44
C VAL A 19 3.96 -9.49 -3.74
N GLU A 20 4.68 -10.44 -4.33
CA GLU A 20 4.14 -11.69 -4.85
C GLU A 20 4.46 -12.90 -3.98
N THR A 21 5.47 -12.83 -3.12
CA THR A 21 5.85 -13.94 -2.23
C THR A 21 6.09 -13.52 -0.77
N GLU A 22 6.07 -14.50 0.13
CA GLU A 22 6.44 -14.30 1.55
C GLU A 22 7.85 -13.70 1.67
N GLU A 23 8.81 -14.20 0.90
CA GLU A 23 10.19 -13.71 0.97
C GLU A 23 10.31 -12.26 0.50
N GLU A 24 9.46 -11.81 -0.43
CA GLU A 24 9.38 -10.41 -0.83
C GLU A 24 8.84 -9.53 0.28
N ALA A 25 7.78 -9.97 0.96
CA ALA A 25 7.23 -9.30 2.12
C ALA A 25 8.27 -9.21 3.26
N VAL A 26 8.97 -10.30 3.58
CA VAL A 26 10.07 -10.32 4.55
C VAL A 26 11.18 -9.35 4.16
N ARG A 27 11.57 -9.31 2.88
CA ARG A 27 12.58 -8.37 2.38
C ARG A 27 12.12 -6.91 2.48
N ALA A 28 10.85 -6.63 2.23
CA ALA A 28 10.27 -5.31 2.37
C ALA A 28 10.36 -4.82 3.82
N VAL A 29 9.92 -5.64 4.77
CA VAL A 29 10.00 -5.35 6.21
C VAL A 29 11.45 -5.18 6.65
N ALA A 30 12.33 -6.14 6.34
CA ALA A 30 13.73 -6.09 6.74
C ALA A 30 14.45 -4.85 6.19
N SER A 31 14.05 -4.34 5.02
CA SER A 31 14.64 -3.11 4.44
C SER A 31 14.36 -1.85 5.26
N THR A 32 13.38 -1.90 6.18
CA THR A 32 12.97 -0.75 7.01
C THR A 32 13.55 -0.74 8.41
N ARG A 33 13.96 -1.91 8.93
CA ARG A 33 14.43 -2.09 10.30
C ARG A 33 15.95 -2.10 10.37
N TYR A 34 16.51 -1.47 11.40
CA TYR A 34 17.94 -1.62 11.75
C TYR A 34 18.24 -3.04 12.30
N PRO A 35 19.50 -3.52 12.20
CA PRO A 35 19.92 -4.79 12.80
C PRO A 35 19.64 -4.85 14.32
N PRO A 36 19.31 -6.04 14.87
CA PRO A 36 19.23 -7.34 14.19
C PRO A 36 17.87 -7.59 13.48
N ALA A 37 16.90 -6.70 13.63
CA ALA A 37 15.54 -6.90 13.10
C ALA A 37 15.43 -6.68 11.57
N GLY A 38 16.49 -6.20 10.92
CA GLY A 38 16.53 -5.98 9.48
C GLY A 38 17.92 -5.60 8.97
N ILE A 39 17.92 -4.98 7.79
CA ILE A 39 19.12 -4.68 6.99
C ILE A 39 19.24 -3.18 6.63
N ARG A 40 18.48 -2.31 7.31
CA ARG A 40 18.58 -0.84 7.11
C ARG A 40 20.00 -0.37 7.45
N GLY A 41 20.62 0.37 6.53
CA GLY A 41 21.92 0.99 6.77
C GLY A 41 21.82 2.20 7.70
N VAL A 42 22.79 2.35 8.59
CA VAL A 42 22.82 3.42 9.62
C VAL A 42 23.39 4.71 9.05
N SER A 43 22.78 5.84 9.42
CA SER A 43 23.29 7.20 9.25
C SER A 43 23.01 7.98 10.52
N VAL A 44 23.87 8.94 10.88
CA VAL A 44 23.82 9.62 12.18
C VAL A 44 23.02 10.93 12.15
N SER A 45 22.87 11.55 10.98
CA SER A 45 22.14 12.80 10.83
C SER A 45 21.42 12.85 9.49
N HIS A 46 20.09 12.92 9.52
CA HIS A 46 19.23 12.94 8.34
C HIS A 46 17.83 13.43 8.72
N ARG A 47 16.91 13.57 7.77
CA ARG A 47 15.58 14.15 8.04
C ARG A 47 14.75 13.30 9.01
N SER A 48 14.83 11.97 8.91
CA SER A 48 14.04 11.06 9.76
C SER A 48 14.34 11.17 11.25
N ASN A 49 15.59 11.49 11.63
CA ASN A 49 15.95 11.75 13.02
C ASN A 49 16.03 13.26 13.34
N MET A 50 15.43 14.09 12.48
CA MET A 50 15.46 15.57 12.57
C MET A 50 16.88 16.12 12.77
N TYR A 51 17.83 15.60 12.00
CA TYR A 51 19.25 15.96 12.06
C TYR A 51 19.88 15.73 13.44
N GLY A 52 19.44 14.69 14.16
CA GLY A 52 19.91 14.31 15.48
C GLY A 52 19.20 15.00 16.65
N THR A 53 18.12 15.75 16.37
CA THR A 53 17.34 16.42 17.43
C THR A 53 16.23 15.53 18.01
N LEU A 54 15.88 14.43 17.35
CA LEU A 54 14.88 13.51 17.87
C LEU A 54 15.51 12.57 18.93
N PRO A 55 15.07 12.63 20.21
CA PRO A 55 15.57 11.73 21.24
C PRO A 55 15.17 10.29 20.95
N ASP A 56 15.99 9.33 21.41
CA ASP A 56 15.70 7.89 21.36
C ASP A 56 15.35 7.34 19.96
N TYR A 57 15.76 8.03 18.88
CA TYR A 57 15.41 7.65 17.52
C TYR A 57 15.80 6.21 17.18
N ASN A 58 17.04 5.81 17.49
CA ASN A 58 17.54 4.48 17.14
C ASN A 58 16.82 3.34 17.89
N SER A 59 16.33 3.59 19.10
CA SER A 59 15.61 2.59 19.90
C SER A 59 14.11 2.53 19.58
N THR A 60 13.54 3.58 18.99
CA THR A 60 12.08 3.67 18.75
C THR A 60 11.69 3.48 17.29
N ILE A 61 12.55 3.86 16.35
CA ILE A 61 12.15 3.96 14.94
C ILE A 61 11.77 2.62 14.30
N ASN A 62 12.37 1.50 14.72
CA ASN A 62 12.02 0.19 14.18
C ASN A 62 10.55 -0.18 14.40
N ASP A 63 9.95 0.30 15.50
CA ASP A 63 8.56 0.03 15.88
C ASP A 63 7.58 1.09 15.33
N ASN A 64 8.09 2.10 14.63
CA ASN A 64 7.33 3.26 14.15
C ASN A 64 7.36 3.40 12.62
N ILE A 65 7.59 2.30 11.91
CA ILE A 65 7.52 2.26 10.45
C ILE A 65 6.37 1.37 10.02
N THR A 66 5.47 1.90 9.20
CA THR A 66 4.37 1.15 8.59
C THR A 66 4.80 0.57 7.24
N VAL A 67 4.61 -0.74 7.05
CA VAL A 67 4.80 -1.44 5.78
C VAL A 67 3.47 -2.01 5.28
N LEU A 68 2.94 -1.37 4.25
CA LEU A 68 1.78 -1.85 3.49
C LEU A 68 2.29 -2.52 2.21
N VAL A 69 1.76 -3.70 1.89
CA VAL A 69 2.15 -4.46 0.68
C VAL A 69 1.01 -4.49 -0.33
N GLN A 70 1.30 -4.32 -1.61
CA GLN A 70 0.31 -4.38 -2.67
C GLN A 70 0.16 -5.80 -3.22
N ILE A 71 -1.09 -6.25 -3.26
CA ILE A 71 -1.52 -7.51 -3.86
C ILE A 71 -2.22 -7.18 -5.18
N GLU A 72 -1.50 -7.37 -6.27
CA GLU A 72 -1.91 -6.88 -7.59
C GLU A 72 -1.54 -7.82 -8.75
N THR A 73 -1.16 -9.06 -8.44
CA THR A 73 -0.89 -10.12 -9.42
C THR A 73 -1.55 -11.43 -9.01
N GLN A 74 -1.69 -12.38 -9.94
CA GLN A 74 -2.23 -13.70 -9.63
C GLN A 74 -1.37 -14.42 -8.58
N GLN A 75 -0.04 -14.34 -8.70
CA GLN A 75 0.88 -14.97 -7.75
C GLN A 75 0.75 -14.38 -6.34
N ALA A 76 0.57 -13.05 -6.23
CA ALA A 76 0.33 -12.40 -4.95
C ALA A 76 -0.99 -12.85 -4.31
N VAL A 77 -2.04 -13.08 -5.11
CA VAL A 77 -3.33 -13.61 -4.64
C VAL A 77 -3.16 -15.05 -4.14
N ASP A 78 -2.42 -15.89 -4.86
CA ASP A 78 -2.18 -17.29 -4.48
C ASP A 78 -1.37 -17.38 -3.16
N ASN A 79 -0.47 -16.42 -2.92
CA ASN A 79 0.40 -16.37 -1.75
C ASN A 79 -0.11 -15.45 -0.61
N ILE A 80 -1.35 -14.94 -0.72
CA ILE A 80 -1.88 -13.90 0.18
C ILE A 80 -1.76 -14.25 1.67
N ASP A 81 -1.97 -15.51 2.03
CA ASP A 81 -1.92 -15.97 3.42
C ASP A 81 -0.49 -15.94 3.98
N ALA A 82 0.48 -16.38 3.17
CA ALA A 82 1.88 -16.36 3.57
C ALA A 82 2.38 -14.91 3.69
N ILE A 83 2.01 -14.05 2.73
CA ILE A 83 2.34 -12.62 2.75
C ILE A 83 1.74 -11.93 3.98
N ALA A 84 0.45 -12.16 4.27
CA ALA A 84 -0.25 -11.53 5.39
C ALA A 84 0.21 -12.04 6.76
N ALA A 85 0.79 -13.24 6.83
CA ALA A 85 1.35 -13.80 8.07
C ALA A 85 2.71 -13.23 8.45
N VAL A 86 3.41 -12.52 7.54
CA VAL A 86 4.73 -11.95 7.81
C VAL A 86 4.67 -10.91 8.93
N ASP A 87 5.53 -11.09 9.95
CA ASP A 87 5.72 -10.09 10.98
C ASP A 87 6.26 -8.78 10.39
N GLY A 88 5.62 -7.66 10.76
CA GLY A 88 5.93 -6.34 10.21
C GLY A 88 5.23 -5.98 8.91
N VAL A 89 4.43 -6.86 8.31
CA VAL A 89 3.43 -6.43 7.32
C VAL A 89 2.25 -5.84 8.10
N ASP A 90 2.06 -4.54 8.00
CA ASP A 90 1.05 -3.82 8.80
C ASP A 90 -0.31 -3.73 8.11
N GLY A 91 -0.36 -3.98 6.80
CA GLY A 91 -1.61 -3.96 6.06
C GLY A 91 -1.47 -4.45 4.63
N ILE A 92 -2.60 -4.91 4.10
CA ILE A 92 -2.72 -5.45 2.74
C ILE A 92 -3.44 -4.43 1.86
N PHE A 93 -2.79 -3.97 0.81
CA PHE A 93 -3.37 -3.04 -0.14
C PHE A 93 -3.67 -3.74 -1.47
N VAL A 94 -4.78 -3.40 -2.10
CA VAL A 94 -5.13 -3.91 -3.43
C VAL A 94 -4.95 -2.80 -4.45
N GLY A 95 -4.18 -3.07 -5.51
CA GLY A 95 -4.04 -2.23 -6.69
C GLY A 95 -5.02 -2.66 -7.78
N PRO A 96 -6.21 -2.04 -7.96
CA PRO A 96 -7.24 -2.62 -8.83
C PRO A 96 -6.89 -2.55 -10.31
N GLY A 97 -6.10 -1.55 -10.72
CA GLY A 97 -5.63 -1.40 -12.09
C GLY A 97 -4.76 -2.58 -12.51
N ASP A 98 -3.67 -2.80 -11.78
CA ASP A 98 -2.73 -3.88 -12.03
C ASP A 98 -3.36 -5.26 -11.79
N LEU A 99 -4.16 -5.43 -10.72
CA LEU A 99 -4.89 -6.68 -10.48
C LEU A 99 -5.82 -7.03 -11.65
N SER A 100 -6.58 -6.05 -12.17
CA SER A 100 -7.45 -6.28 -13.32
C SER A 100 -6.65 -6.70 -14.56
N ALA A 101 -5.48 -6.09 -14.79
CA ALA A 101 -4.60 -6.45 -15.89
C ALA A 101 -4.05 -7.88 -15.72
N ALA A 102 -3.58 -8.23 -14.53
CA ALA A 102 -3.05 -9.55 -14.20
C ALA A 102 -4.09 -10.67 -14.36
N LEU A 103 -5.37 -10.37 -14.14
CA LEU A 103 -6.49 -11.30 -14.31
C LEU A 103 -7.05 -11.33 -15.75
N GLY A 104 -6.44 -10.60 -16.70
CA GLY A 104 -6.89 -10.56 -18.10
C GLY A 104 -8.02 -9.56 -18.40
N TYR A 105 -8.32 -8.66 -17.46
CA TYR A 105 -9.36 -7.64 -17.52
C TYR A 105 -8.76 -6.22 -17.55
N LEU A 106 -7.75 -6.00 -18.40
CA LEU A 106 -7.04 -4.72 -18.51
C LEU A 106 -8.01 -3.53 -18.64
N GLY A 107 -7.89 -2.56 -17.71
CA GLY A 107 -8.74 -1.36 -17.68
C GLY A 107 -10.16 -1.59 -17.17
N GLN A 108 -10.47 -2.78 -16.64
CA GLN A 108 -11.79 -3.16 -16.14
C GLN A 108 -11.74 -3.61 -14.66
N PRO A 109 -11.35 -2.73 -13.71
CA PRO A 109 -11.27 -3.07 -12.28
C PRO A 109 -12.62 -3.40 -11.65
N ALA A 110 -13.74 -3.00 -12.29
CA ALA A 110 -15.10 -3.32 -11.86
C ALA A 110 -15.63 -4.64 -12.48
N HIS A 111 -14.82 -5.39 -13.23
CA HIS A 111 -15.24 -6.67 -13.79
C HIS A 111 -15.62 -7.65 -12.66
N PRO A 112 -16.72 -8.43 -12.78
CA PRO A 112 -17.20 -9.30 -11.70
C PRO A 112 -16.14 -10.26 -11.13
N GLU A 113 -15.30 -10.83 -11.97
CA GLU A 113 -14.20 -11.71 -11.51
C GLU A 113 -13.13 -10.94 -10.72
N VAL A 114 -12.80 -9.71 -11.12
CA VAL A 114 -11.87 -8.86 -10.37
C VAL A 114 -12.46 -8.50 -9.00
N LEU A 115 -13.74 -8.16 -8.95
CA LEU A 115 -14.44 -7.85 -7.69
C LEU A 115 -14.47 -9.05 -6.73
N LYS A 116 -14.63 -10.27 -7.23
CA LYS A 116 -14.53 -11.49 -6.41
C LYS A 116 -13.14 -11.63 -5.80
N VAL A 117 -12.09 -11.41 -6.59
CA VAL A 117 -10.71 -11.49 -6.12
C VAL A 117 -10.39 -10.38 -5.11
N ILE A 118 -10.83 -9.15 -5.34
CA ILE A 118 -10.70 -8.04 -4.37
C ILE A 118 -11.34 -8.42 -3.03
N LYS A 119 -12.58 -8.94 -3.06
CA LYS A 119 -13.28 -9.36 -1.86
C LYS A 119 -12.54 -10.50 -1.14
N HIS A 120 -12.04 -11.48 -1.89
CA HIS A 120 -11.23 -12.56 -1.35
C HIS A 120 -9.98 -12.03 -0.63
N ILE A 121 -9.23 -11.10 -1.24
CA ILE A 121 -8.04 -10.50 -0.60
C ILE A 121 -8.41 -9.83 0.73
N PHE A 122 -9.53 -9.10 0.80
CA PHE A 122 -9.99 -8.47 2.05
C PHE A 122 -10.34 -9.51 3.12
N GLU A 123 -11.01 -10.59 2.73
CA GLU A 123 -11.35 -11.69 3.65
C GLU A 123 -10.08 -12.37 4.20
N ARG A 124 -9.06 -12.59 3.36
CA ARG A 124 -7.78 -13.17 3.79
C ARG A 124 -6.98 -12.23 4.69
N ALA A 125 -6.89 -10.94 4.34
CA ALA A 125 -6.26 -9.92 5.19
C ALA A 125 -6.92 -9.87 6.58
N LYS A 126 -8.25 -9.85 6.63
CA LYS A 126 -9.01 -9.88 7.87
C LYS A 126 -8.76 -11.15 8.68
N ALA A 127 -8.70 -12.32 8.02
CA ALA A 127 -8.41 -13.59 8.68
C ALA A 127 -7.03 -13.61 9.33
N ALA A 128 -6.05 -12.91 8.75
CA ALA A 128 -4.71 -12.72 9.31
C ALA A 128 -4.64 -11.59 10.37
N GLY A 129 -5.77 -10.95 10.70
CA GLY A 129 -5.82 -9.81 11.62
C GLY A 129 -5.16 -8.54 11.06
N LYS A 130 -5.00 -8.44 9.74
CA LYS A 130 -4.39 -7.29 9.07
C LYS A 130 -5.48 -6.39 8.48
N PRO A 131 -5.36 -5.05 8.59
CA PRO A 131 -6.24 -4.14 7.88
C PRO A 131 -6.06 -4.30 6.37
N SER A 132 -7.11 -4.01 5.60
CA SER A 132 -7.07 -3.96 4.15
C SER A 132 -7.34 -2.57 3.59
N GLY A 133 -6.77 -2.26 2.43
CA GLY A 133 -6.91 -0.99 1.75
C GLY A 133 -6.93 -1.12 0.23
N ILE A 134 -7.36 -0.06 -0.45
CA ILE A 134 -7.56 -0.05 -1.90
C ILE A 134 -7.63 1.40 -2.42
N LEU A 135 -7.27 1.60 -3.69
CA LEU A 135 -7.53 2.83 -4.43
C LEU A 135 -8.89 2.76 -5.14
N ALA A 136 -9.80 3.68 -4.82
CA ALA A 136 -11.15 3.72 -5.36
C ALA A 136 -11.58 5.17 -5.69
N PRO A 137 -11.25 5.69 -6.88
CA PRO A 137 -11.59 7.07 -7.27
C PRO A 137 -13.08 7.27 -7.58
N VAL A 138 -13.85 6.19 -7.70
CA VAL A 138 -15.31 6.22 -7.89
C VAL A 138 -15.98 6.03 -6.53
N GLU A 139 -16.84 6.98 -6.14
CA GLU A 139 -17.47 7.00 -4.82
C GLU A 139 -18.25 5.71 -4.51
N ALA A 140 -19.02 5.20 -5.48
CA ALA A 140 -19.78 3.96 -5.31
C ALA A 140 -18.87 2.76 -5.01
N ASP A 141 -17.69 2.69 -5.64
CA ASP A 141 -16.72 1.64 -5.40
C ASP A 141 -16.07 1.81 -4.02
N ALA A 142 -15.70 3.02 -3.64
CA ALA A 142 -15.13 3.31 -2.33
C ALA A 142 -16.09 2.90 -1.19
N ARG A 143 -17.38 3.24 -1.31
CA ARG A 143 -18.42 2.83 -0.34
C ARG A 143 -18.55 1.32 -0.27
N ARG A 144 -18.60 0.63 -1.43
CA ARG A 144 -18.64 -0.83 -1.50
C ARG A 144 -17.46 -1.48 -0.78
N TYR A 145 -16.25 -0.97 -0.97
CA TYR A 145 -15.05 -1.54 -0.33
C TYR A 145 -15.00 -1.26 1.17
N LEU A 146 -15.45 -0.09 1.62
CA LEU A 146 -15.63 0.21 3.05
C LEU A 146 -16.66 -0.74 3.69
N GLU A 147 -17.78 -1.00 3.02
CA GLU A 147 -18.79 -1.98 3.47
C GLU A 147 -18.24 -3.42 3.54
N TRP A 148 -17.30 -3.78 2.65
CA TRP A 148 -16.60 -5.06 2.70
C TRP A 148 -15.51 -5.13 3.79
N GLY A 149 -15.25 -4.03 4.50
CA GLY A 149 -14.36 -3.99 5.65
C GLY A 149 -12.96 -3.43 5.37
N ALA A 150 -12.70 -2.83 4.21
CA ALA A 150 -11.47 -2.08 3.98
C ALA A 150 -11.42 -0.86 4.92
N THR A 151 -10.26 -0.58 5.51
CA THR A 151 -10.08 0.47 6.52
C THR A 151 -9.19 1.62 6.07
N PHE A 152 -8.28 1.41 5.10
CA PHE A 152 -7.47 2.48 4.51
C PHE A 152 -7.73 2.60 3.00
N VAL A 153 -8.77 3.36 2.66
CA VAL A 153 -9.23 3.54 1.27
C VAL A 153 -8.77 4.89 0.73
N ALA A 154 -7.99 4.88 -0.35
CA ALA A 154 -7.67 6.09 -1.09
C ALA A 154 -8.85 6.41 -2.05
N VAL A 155 -9.62 7.44 -1.73
CA VAL A 155 -10.89 7.77 -2.43
C VAL A 155 -10.71 8.62 -3.70
N GLY A 156 -9.48 8.86 -4.13
CA GLY A 156 -9.17 9.69 -5.27
C GLY A 156 -7.68 10.02 -5.37
N SER A 157 -7.35 10.86 -6.34
CA SER A 157 -6.01 11.45 -6.50
C SER A 157 -6.15 12.95 -6.75
N ASP A 158 -5.14 13.70 -6.33
CA ASP A 158 -5.00 15.13 -6.63
C ASP A 158 -5.08 15.41 -8.14
N VAL A 159 -4.40 14.60 -8.96
CA VAL A 159 -4.43 14.69 -10.43
C VAL A 159 -5.83 14.43 -10.97
N GLY A 160 -6.51 13.38 -10.50
CA GLY A 160 -7.87 13.05 -10.94
C GLY A 160 -8.87 14.14 -10.56
N MET A 161 -8.78 14.64 -9.32
CA MET A 161 -9.62 15.75 -8.84
C MET A 161 -9.38 17.02 -9.65
N PHE A 162 -8.11 17.40 -9.84
CA PHE A 162 -7.75 18.60 -10.62
C PHE A 162 -8.24 18.49 -12.07
N ARG A 163 -8.01 17.34 -12.72
CA ARG A 163 -8.45 17.09 -14.10
C ARG A 163 -9.97 17.15 -14.24
N ASN A 164 -10.72 16.57 -13.31
CA ASN A 164 -12.18 16.54 -13.38
C ASN A 164 -12.78 17.92 -13.11
N ALA A 165 -12.32 18.60 -12.04
CA ALA A 165 -12.84 19.91 -11.67
C ALA A 165 -12.52 20.99 -12.72
N SER A 166 -11.29 21.01 -13.24
CA SER A 166 -10.88 21.98 -14.27
C SER A 166 -11.63 21.78 -15.60
N GLN A 167 -11.86 20.53 -16.01
CA GLN A 167 -12.65 20.23 -17.19
C GLN A 167 -14.12 20.60 -17.01
N ALA A 168 -14.73 20.20 -15.89
CA ALA A 168 -16.11 20.56 -15.59
C ALA A 168 -16.32 22.08 -15.52
N LEU A 169 -15.30 22.84 -15.08
CA LEU A 169 -15.33 24.30 -15.15
C LEU A 169 -15.29 24.79 -16.60
N CYS A 170 -14.40 24.27 -17.44
CA CYS A 170 -14.35 24.63 -18.86
C CYS A 170 -15.67 24.34 -19.59
N ASP A 171 -16.27 23.17 -19.36
CA ASP A 171 -17.47 22.70 -20.05
C ASP A 171 -18.69 23.60 -19.78
N LYS A 172 -18.71 24.32 -18.65
CA LYS A 172 -19.76 25.30 -18.34
C LYS A 172 -19.75 26.52 -19.26
N PHE A 173 -18.60 26.84 -19.86
CA PHE A 173 -18.41 28.06 -20.66
C PHE A 173 -18.07 27.78 -22.13
N LYS A 174 -17.62 26.56 -22.45
CA LYS A 174 -17.39 26.13 -23.83
C LYS A 174 -18.65 25.48 -24.39
N ARG A 175 -19.39 26.25 -25.19
CA ARG A 175 -20.40 25.73 -26.11
C ARG A 175 -19.75 25.33 -27.42
#